data_AF-A0A6J4TC31-F1
#
_entry.id   AF-A0A6J4TC31-F1
#
_cell.length_a   1.000
_cell.length_b   1.000
_cell.length_c   1.000
_cell.angle_alpha   90.00
_cell.angle_beta   90.00
_cell.angle_gamma   90.00
#
_symmetry.space_group_name_H-M   'P 1'
#
loop_
_entity.id
_entity.type
_entity.pdbx_description
1 polymer ?
#
loop_
_entity_poly.entity_id
_entity_poly.type
_entity_poly.pdbx_seq_one_letter_code
_entity_poly.pdbx_strand_id
1 'polypeptide(L)'
;MPRSPATRRVLVAVGLAALLASGAGPAVAKGGSSVSASRLLWATVNICDTISHPDTVGIRGSMPGSGVAGEQMFMRFQLQFFDQKDKEWHNIGASGDSGFIPVGSGRFKQRQSGRNFTVRPPRTGAFIMRGAVTFEWRQDGEVVRRARKRTTSKRGPTAGADPSGFSAAKCEVRA
;
A
#
# COMPACT_ATOMS: atom_id res chain seq x y z
N MET A 1 -70.00 42.17 26.12
CA MET A 1 -69.53 40.89 25.54
C MET A 1 -68.02 41.01 25.33
N PRO A 2 -67.16 39.99 25.58
CA PRO A 2 -67.09 39.05 26.69
C PRO A 2 -65.70 39.01 27.42
N ARG A 3 -65.73 38.61 28.71
CA ARG A 3 -64.84 37.67 29.46
C ARG A 3 -63.31 37.94 29.65
N SER A 4 -62.97 38.31 30.89
CA SER A 4 -62.14 37.54 31.88
C SER A 4 -60.64 37.24 31.57
N PRO A 5 -59.80 36.75 32.52
CA PRO A 5 -59.69 36.98 33.98
C PRO A 5 -58.21 37.01 34.52
N ALA A 6 -58.10 37.07 35.85
CA ALA A 6 -57.21 36.29 36.72
C ALA A 6 -55.76 36.75 37.00
N THR A 7 -55.63 37.31 38.19
CA THR A 7 -54.49 37.24 39.11
C THR A 7 -53.92 35.82 39.27
N ARG A 8 -52.59 35.66 39.30
CA ARG A 8 -51.91 34.69 40.18
C ARG A 8 -50.45 35.07 40.43
N ARG A 9 -50.08 34.96 41.71
CA ARG A 9 -48.80 35.28 42.33
C ARG A 9 -47.77 34.16 42.17
N VAL A 10 -46.51 34.57 42.02
CA VAL A 10 -45.27 34.10 42.70
C VAL A 10 -44.91 32.61 42.61
N LEU A 11 -43.67 32.32 42.15
CA LEU A 11 -42.62 31.64 42.92
C LEU A 11 -41.28 31.64 42.16
N VAL A 12 -40.25 32.11 42.86
CA VAL A 12 -38.84 32.04 42.49
C VAL A 12 -38.37 30.60 42.69
N ALA A 13 -37.68 30.02 41.71
CA ALA A 13 -36.90 28.80 41.87
C ALA A 13 -35.51 29.00 41.30
N VAL A 14 -34.55 29.15 42.21
CA VAL A 14 -33.11 29.10 41.96
C VAL A 14 -32.75 27.63 41.69
N GLY A 15 -32.26 27.33 40.48
CA GLY A 15 -31.76 26.01 40.10
C GLY A 15 -30.27 26.05 39.78
N LEU A 16 -29.44 25.59 40.72
CA LEU A 16 -28.02 25.30 40.50
C LEU A 16 -27.87 24.19 39.45
N ALA A 17 -27.26 24.48 38.30
CA ALA A 17 -26.81 23.46 37.35
C ALA A 17 -25.33 23.15 37.61
N ALA A 18 -25.07 21.97 38.18
CA ALA A 18 -23.73 21.43 38.38
C ALA A 18 -23.15 20.95 37.04
N LEU A 19 -22.06 21.58 36.60
CA LEU A 19 -21.25 21.16 35.46
C LEU A 19 -20.39 19.94 35.85
N LEU A 20 -20.80 18.74 35.44
CA LEU A 20 -19.95 17.55 35.43
C LEU A 20 -19.01 17.63 34.22
N ALA A 21 -17.80 18.14 34.43
CA ALA A 21 -16.72 18.09 33.44
C ALA A 21 -16.11 16.69 33.41
N SER A 22 -16.62 15.84 32.53
CA SER A 22 -16.00 14.55 32.19
C SER A 22 -14.71 14.80 31.42
N GLY A 23 -13.57 14.72 32.10
CA GLY A 23 -12.24 14.80 31.50
C GLY A 23 -11.98 13.62 30.57
N ALA A 24 -12.21 13.81 29.28
CA ALA A 24 -11.65 12.95 28.24
C ALA A 24 -10.15 13.25 28.12
N GLY A 25 -9.33 12.53 28.89
CA GLY A 25 -7.88 12.56 28.73
C GLY A 25 -7.51 12.05 27.33
N PRO A 26 -6.53 12.65 26.64
CA PRO A 26 -6.09 12.17 25.33
C PRO A 26 -5.52 10.76 25.46
N ALA A 27 -6.14 9.80 24.80
CA ALA A 27 -5.60 8.45 24.66
C ALA A 27 -4.26 8.54 23.92
N VAL A 28 -3.15 8.29 24.62
CA VAL A 28 -1.83 8.16 24.02
C VAL A 28 -1.85 6.93 23.13
N ALA A 29 -1.96 7.14 21.82
CA ALA A 29 -1.74 6.10 20.82
C ALA A 29 -0.32 5.57 21.01
N LYS A 30 -0.18 4.32 21.50
CA LYS A 30 1.12 3.63 21.58
C LYS A 30 1.74 3.62 20.18
N GLY A 31 2.80 4.39 20.00
CA GLY A 31 3.57 4.50 18.76
C GLY A 31 4.27 3.20 18.40
N GLY A 32 3.54 2.26 17.82
CA GLY A 32 4.13 1.22 16.99
C GLY A 32 4.51 1.83 15.64
N SER A 33 5.77 1.66 15.20
CA SER A 33 6.15 2.03 13.83
C SER A 33 5.13 1.47 12.85
N SER A 34 4.52 2.35 12.04
CA SER A 34 3.50 1.92 11.09
C SER A 34 4.09 0.86 10.16
N VAL A 35 3.33 -0.21 9.88
CA VAL A 35 3.76 -1.27 8.94
C VAL A 35 4.22 -0.74 7.57
N SER A 36 3.74 0.45 7.21
CA SER A 36 4.12 1.20 6.01
C SER A 36 5.56 1.75 6.01
N ALA A 37 6.13 1.97 7.20
CA ALA A 37 7.51 2.41 7.42
C ALA A 37 8.48 1.26 7.70
N SER A 38 7.99 0.03 7.90
CA SER A 38 8.81 -1.13 8.22
C SER A 38 9.84 -1.44 7.13
N ARG A 39 11.07 -1.81 7.54
CA ARG A 39 12.13 -2.27 6.63
C ARG A 39 11.78 -3.59 5.92
N LEU A 40 10.81 -4.33 6.45
CA LEU A 40 10.28 -5.55 5.84
C LEU A 40 9.36 -5.24 4.65
N LEU A 41 8.90 -3.99 4.49
CA LEU A 41 8.07 -3.56 3.39
C LEU A 41 8.94 -3.02 2.24
N TRP A 42 9.09 -3.80 1.18
CA TRP A 42 9.95 -3.44 0.05
C TRP A 42 9.49 -4.04 -1.27
N ALA A 43 10.06 -3.54 -2.37
CA ALA A 43 9.94 -4.11 -3.70
C ALA A 43 11.32 -4.12 -4.41
N THR A 44 11.53 -5.10 -5.30
CA THR A 44 12.72 -5.19 -6.17
C THR A 44 12.33 -5.76 -7.52
N VAL A 45 13.11 -5.42 -8.54
CA VAL A 45 13.22 -6.25 -9.74
C VAL A 45 14.06 -7.47 -9.38
N ASN A 46 13.60 -8.68 -9.70
CA ASN A 46 14.29 -9.94 -9.43
C ASN A 46 14.59 -10.76 -10.70
N ILE A 47 14.04 -10.37 -11.85
CA ILE A 47 14.38 -10.90 -13.17
C ILE A 47 14.43 -9.69 -14.11
N CYS A 48 15.46 -9.61 -14.94
CA CYS A 48 15.59 -8.56 -15.93
C CYS A 48 16.21 -9.11 -17.21
N ASP A 49 15.35 -9.40 -18.19
CA ASP A 49 15.73 -9.71 -19.57
C ASP A 49 16.91 -10.69 -19.66
N THR A 50 16.73 -11.86 -19.04
CA THR A 50 17.77 -12.89 -18.96
C THR A 50 17.60 -13.93 -20.06
N ILE A 51 18.63 -14.75 -20.31
CA ILE A 51 18.56 -15.83 -21.30
C ILE A 51 17.38 -16.77 -21.03
N SER A 52 17.10 -17.08 -19.76
CA SER A 52 16.00 -17.98 -19.39
C SER A 52 14.64 -17.29 -19.31
N HIS A 53 14.63 -15.96 -19.26
CA HIS A 53 13.43 -15.11 -19.22
C HIS A 53 13.59 -13.91 -20.17
N PRO A 54 13.61 -14.15 -21.49
CA PRO A 54 13.77 -13.07 -22.46
C PRO A 54 12.59 -12.11 -22.39
N ASP A 55 12.85 -10.82 -22.63
CA ASP A 55 11.86 -9.75 -22.63
C ASP A 55 11.02 -9.69 -21.35
N THR A 56 11.55 -10.18 -20.23
CA THR A 56 10.77 -10.37 -19.02
C THR A 56 11.32 -9.56 -17.86
N VAL A 57 10.42 -8.81 -17.21
CA VAL A 57 10.71 -8.09 -15.97
C VAL A 57 9.95 -8.77 -14.83
N GLY A 58 10.70 -9.39 -13.92
CA GLY A 58 10.19 -9.94 -12.68
C GLY A 58 10.18 -8.89 -11.58
N ILE A 59 9.03 -8.68 -10.93
CA ILE A 59 8.93 -7.85 -9.73
C ILE A 59 8.60 -8.75 -8.55
N ARG A 60 9.31 -8.57 -7.44
CA ARG A 60 9.01 -9.17 -6.12
C ARG A 60 8.74 -8.08 -5.11
N GLY A 61 7.78 -8.36 -4.24
CA GLY A 61 7.40 -7.50 -3.13
C GLY A 61 7.43 -8.29 -1.85
N SER A 62 7.74 -7.59 -0.76
CA SER A 62 7.61 -8.13 0.58
C SER A 62 6.79 -7.22 1.45
N MET A 63 5.90 -7.82 2.23
CA MET A 63 4.89 -7.13 3.01
C MET A 63 4.86 -7.70 4.43
N PRO A 64 5.13 -6.88 5.46
CA PRO A 64 4.94 -7.28 6.84
C PRO A 64 3.46 -7.33 7.19
N GLY A 65 3.09 -8.31 8.01
CA GLY A 65 1.80 -8.28 8.69
C GLY A 65 1.74 -7.19 9.75
N SER A 66 0.53 -6.78 10.09
CA SER A 66 0.23 -5.81 11.15
C SER A 66 0.13 -6.42 12.54
N GLY A 67 0.06 -7.75 12.64
CA GLY A 67 -0.29 -8.48 13.86
C GLY A 67 -1.80 -8.53 14.12
N VAL A 68 -2.62 -7.84 13.33
CA VAL A 68 -4.08 -7.82 13.51
C VAL A 68 -4.72 -9.06 12.87
N ALA A 69 -5.51 -9.77 13.66
CA ALA A 69 -6.12 -11.04 13.29
C ALA A 69 -7.08 -10.97 12.09
N GLY A 70 -7.95 -9.96 12.08
CA GLY A 70 -8.98 -9.78 11.06
C GLY A 70 -8.47 -9.17 9.76
N GLU A 71 -7.18 -8.84 9.67
CA GLU A 71 -6.65 -8.21 8.47
C GLU A 71 -6.14 -9.22 7.45
N GLN A 72 -6.38 -8.89 6.19
CA GLN A 72 -5.87 -9.57 5.02
C GLN A 72 -4.93 -8.63 4.26
N MET A 73 -3.85 -9.18 3.75
CA MET A 73 -2.81 -8.45 3.04
C MET A 73 -2.95 -8.68 1.54
N PHE A 74 -2.78 -7.61 0.77
CA PHE A 74 -2.83 -7.62 -0.68
C PHE A 74 -1.64 -6.87 -1.28
N MET A 75 -1.15 -7.37 -2.41
CA MET A 75 -0.14 -6.68 -3.23
C MET A 75 -0.65 -6.49 -4.65
N ARG A 76 -0.39 -5.32 -5.23
CA ARG A 76 -0.58 -5.05 -6.66
C ARG A 76 0.74 -4.61 -7.26
N PHE A 77 1.19 -5.33 -8.27
CA PHE A 77 2.43 -5.09 -9.00
C PHE A 77 2.12 -4.33 -10.28
N GLN A 78 2.76 -3.19 -10.46
CA GLN A 78 2.62 -2.39 -11.67
C GLN A 78 4.00 -2.17 -12.29
N LEU A 79 4.13 -2.48 -13.57
CA LEU A 79 5.32 -2.23 -14.37
C LEU A 79 5.21 -0.83 -14.99
N GLN A 80 6.29 -0.07 -14.86
CA GLN A 80 6.41 1.28 -15.38
C GLN A 80 7.58 1.37 -16.34
N PHE A 81 7.43 2.16 -17.40
CA PHE A 81 8.53 2.54 -18.28
C PHE A 81 8.86 4.02 -18.07
N PHE A 82 10.13 4.38 -18.30
CA PHE A 82 10.56 5.76 -18.32
C PHE A 82 10.42 6.33 -19.74
N ASP A 83 9.59 7.35 -19.91
CA ASP A 83 9.51 8.06 -21.18
C ASP A 83 10.61 9.12 -21.24
N GLN A 84 11.44 9.03 -22.27
CA GLN A 84 12.56 9.94 -22.49
C GLN A 84 12.10 11.32 -23.00
N LYS A 85 10.90 11.45 -23.54
CA LYS A 85 10.37 12.70 -24.10
C LYS A 85 9.96 13.66 -22.98
N ASP A 86 9.14 13.18 -22.05
CA ASP A 86 8.64 13.98 -20.92
C ASP A 86 9.44 13.79 -19.62
N LYS A 87 10.38 12.84 -19.60
CA LYS A 87 11.19 12.48 -18.42
C LYS A 87 10.35 11.96 -17.24
N GLU A 88 9.22 11.33 -17.53
CA GLU A 88 8.33 10.77 -16.53
C GLU A 88 8.25 9.24 -16.56
N TRP A 89 7.61 8.68 -15.52
CA TRP A 89 7.37 7.25 -15.41
C TRP A 89 5.90 6.94 -15.64
N HIS A 90 5.62 6.15 -16.66
CA HIS A 90 4.28 5.78 -17.07
C HIS A 90 4.01 4.31 -16.79
N ASN A 91 2.79 3.96 -16.39
CA ASN A 91 2.38 2.57 -16.32
C ASN A 91 2.23 2.02 -17.75
N ILE A 92 2.62 0.77 -17.99
CA ILE A 92 2.48 0.10 -19.31
C ILE A 92 1.00 -0.16 -19.70
N GLY A 93 0.06 0.09 -18.78
CA GLY A 93 -1.36 -0.20 -18.97
C GLY A 93 -1.72 -1.58 -18.43
N ALA A 94 -2.79 -2.18 -18.96
CA ALA A 94 -3.36 -3.42 -18.40
C ALA A 94 -2.39 -4.61 -18.40
N SER A 95 -1.55 -4.75 -19.43
CA SER A 95 -0.54 -5.83 -19.52
C SER A 95 0.58 -5.70 -18.48
N GLY A 96 0.80 -4.49 -17.95
CA GLY A 96 1.78 -4.20 -16.92
C GLY A 96 1.19 -4.15 -15.51
N ASP A 97 -0.01 -4.68 -15.29
CA ASP A 97 -0.71 -4.59 -14.00
C ASP A 97 -1.20 -5.96 -13.54
N SER A 98 -0.86 -6.37 -12.32
CA SER A 98 -1.29 -7.65 -11.78
C SER A 98 -2.70 -7.66 -11.18
N GLY A 99 -3.32 -6.48 -11.00
CA GLY A 99 -4.40 -6.32 -10.03
C GLY A 99 -3.95 -6.59 -8.59
N PHE A 100 -4.87 -6.55 -7.63
CA PHE A 100 -4.56 -6.93 -6.24
C PHE A 100 -4.62 -8.44 -6.05
N ILE A 101 -3.52 -9.00 -5.54
CA ILE A 101 -3.37 -10.42 -5.24
C ILE A 101 -3.38 -10.57 -3.71
N PRO A 102 -4.21 -11.45 -3.13
CA PRO A 102 -4.17 -11.77 -1.71
C PRO A 102 -2.86 -12.50 -1.37
N VAL A 103 -2.17 -12.07 -0.32
CA VAL A 103 -0.89 -12.67 0.11
C VAL A 103 -0.94 -13.29 1.52
N GLY A 104 -2.12 -13.26 2.15
CA GLY A 104 -2.44 -13.93 3.42
C GLY A 104 -2.81 -12.97 4.55
N SER A 105 -2.91 -13.51 5.76
CA SER A 105 -3.33 -12.76 6.96
C SER A 105 -2.28 -11.76 7.45
N GLY A 106 -2.74 -10.67 8.05
CA GLY A 106 -1.93 -9.69 8.79
C GLY A 106 -1.23 -10.28 10.02
N ARG A 107 -1.54 -11.50 10.46
CA ARG A 107 -0.82 -12.21 11.55
C ARG A 107 0.58 -12.69 11.16
N PHE A 108 0.85 -12.88 9.87
CA PHE A 108 2.16 -13.34 9.43
C PHE A 108 3.22 -12.25 9.65
N LYS A 109 4.40 -12.62 10.16
CA LYS A 109 5.53 -11.67 10.29
C LYS A 109 5.82 -10.96 8.97
N GLN A 110 5.83 -11.71 7.87
CA GLN A 110 6.08 -11.20 6.53
C GLN A 110 5.59 -12.20 5.48
N ARG A 111 5.17 -11.70 4.32
CA ARG A 111 4.90 -12.50 3.12
C ARG A 111 5.63 -11.88 1.92
N GLN A 112 6.09 -12.73 1.02
CA GLN A 112 6.62 -12.32 -0.27
C GLN A 112 5.69 -12.81 -1.38
N SER A 113 5.59 -12.04 -2.45
CA SER A 113 4.90 -12.42 -3.69
C SER A 113 5.51 -11.68 -4.87
N GLY A 114 5.04 -11.96 -6.08
CA GLY A 114 5.53 -11.29 -7.28
C GLY A 114 4.72 -11.55 -8.52
N ARG A 115 5.13 -10.86 -9.58
CA ARG A 115 4.62 -11.04 -10.94
C ARG A 115 5.79 -10.89 -11.92
N ASN A 116 5.81 -11.77 -12.91
CA ASN A 116 6.66 -11.61 -14.09
C ASN A 116 5.81 -10.98 -15.19
N PHE A 117 6.36 -9.98 -15.87
CA PHE A 117 5.73 -9.29 -16.97
C PHE A 117 6.60 -9.48 -18.20
N THR A 118 6.08 -10.16 -19.21
CA THR A 118 6.70 -10.20 -20.53
C THR A 118 6.30 -8.94 -21.27
N VAL A 119 7.30 -8.19 -21.71
CA VAL A 119 7.13 -6.98 -22.50
C VAL A 119 7.41 -7.28 -23.96
N ARG A 120 6.92 -6.42 -24.84
CA ARG A 120 7.33 -6.43 -26.24
C ARG A 120 8.13 -5.16 -26.45
N PRO A 121 9.48 -5.19 -26.41
CA PRO A 121 10.24 -4.02 -26.78
C PRO A 121 9.86 -3.65 -28.23
N PRO A 122 9.58 -2.37 -28.54
CA PRO A 122 9.45 -1.95 -29.93
C PRO A 122 10.76 -2.27 -30.65
N ARG A 123 10.68 -2.54 -31.95
CA ARG A 123 11.74 -3.14 -32.79
C ARG A 123 13.12 -2.46 -32.75
N THR A 124 13.26 -1.32 -32.09
CA THR A 124 14.52 -0.59 -31.93
C THR A 124 14.61 0.06 -30.55
N GLY A 125 15.74 -0.11 -29.86
CA GLY A 125 16.12 0.64 -28.67
C GLY A 125 16.05 -0.14 -27.35
N ALA A 126 16.45 0.53 -26.27
CA ALA A 126 16.44 0.00 -24.90
C ALA A 126 15.41 0.73 -24.04
N PHE A 127 14.66 -0.03 -23.23
CA PHE A 127 13.57 0.49 -22.40
C PHE A 127 13.92 0.35 -20.93
N ILE A 128 14.03 1.48 -20.25
CA ILE A 128 14.24 1.51 -18.80
C ILE A 128 12.89 1.32 -18.11
N MET A 129 12.79 0.22 -17.37
CA MET A 129 11.60 -0.16 -16.63
C MET A 129 11.85 -0.21 -15.12
N ARG A 130 10.78 -0.09 -14.34
CA ARG A 130 10.79 -0.32 -12.90
C ARG A 130 9.46 -0.87 -12.42
N GLY A 131 9.45 -1.47 -11.24
CA GLY A 131 8.21 -1.81 -10.56
C GLY A 131 7.72 -0.70 -9.62
N ALA A 132 6.40 -0.58 -9.51
CA ALA A 132 5.72 0.11 -8.44
C ALA A 132 4.71 -0.85 -7.80
N VAL A 133 4.93 -1.19 -6.53
CA VAL A 133 4.09 -2.13 -5.79
C VAL A 133 3.23 -1.38 -4.81
N THR A 134 1.91 -1.57 -4.91
CA THR A 134 0.93 -1.08 -3.93
C THR A 134 0.59 -2.20 -2.97
N PHE A 135 0.64 -1.90 -1.68
CA PHE A 135 0.38 -2.82 -0.59
C PHE A 135 -0.84 -2.35 0.18
N GLU A 136 -1.74 -3.27 0.50
CA GLU A 136 -2.97 -2.96 1.24
C GLU A 136 -3.21 -3.96 2.35
N TRP A 137 -3.40 -3.45 3.55
CA TRP A 137 -4.00 -4.21 4.65
C TRP A 137 -5.48 -3.87 4.64
N ARG A 138 -6.32 -4.91 4.53
CA ARG A 138 -7.76 -4.78 4.49
C ARG A 138 -8.39 -5.49 5.67
N GLN A 139 -9.41 -4.88 6.27
CA GLN A 139 -10.22 -5.49 7.32
C GLN A 139 -11.67 -5.47 6.85
N ASP A 140 -12.34 -6.63 6.86
CA ASP A 140 -13.72 -6.76 6.39
C ASP A 140 -13.97 -6.20 4.97
N GLY A 141 -12.94 -6.31 4.12
CA GLY A 141 -12.95 -5.80 2.74
C GLY A 141 -12.44 -4.35 2.59
N GLU A 142 -12.46 -3.57 3.67
CA GLU A 142 -12.08 -2.15 3.67
C GLU A 142 -10.57 -1.94 3.80
N VAL A 143 -10.01 -1.00 3.04
CA VAL A 143 -8.57 -0.68 3.09
C VAL A 143 -8.27 0.16 4.33
N VAL A 144 -7.77 -0.48 5.38
CA VAL A 144 -7.39 0.21 6.63
C VAL A 144 -5.99 0.83 6.54
N ARG A 145 -5.11 0.29 5.69
CA ARG A 145 -3.77 0.85 5.43
C ARG A 145 -3.36 0.60 4.00
N ARG A 146 -2.64 1.57 3.42
CA ARG A 146 -2.07 1.48 2.08
C ARG A 146 -0.65 2.04 2.06
N ALA A 147 0.23 1.39 1.32
CA ALA A 147 1.57 1.92 1.04
C ALA A 147 1.94 1.64 -0.42
N ARG A 148 2.82 2.46 -0.99
CA ARG A 148 3.37 2.22 -2.33
C ARG A 148 4.89 2.28 -2.27
N LYS A 149 5.57 1.27 -2.81
CA LYS A 149 7.04 1.23 -2.91
C LYS A 149 7.47 1.07 -4.36
N ARG A 150 8.50 1.82 -4.74
CA ARG A 150 9.22 1.59 -6.00
C ARG A 150 10.24 0.49 -5.79
N THR A 151 10.58 -0.21 -6.87
CA THR A 151 11.67 -1.18 -6.85
C THR A 151 12.99 -0.52 -6.48
N THR A 152 13.76 -1.21 -5.63
CA THR A 152 15.09 -0.80 -5.16
C THR A 152 16.00 -2.02 -5.19
N SER A 153 17.31 -1.81 -5.34
CA SER A 153 18.31 -2.88 -5.33
C SER A 153 18.68 -3.34 -3.91
N LYS A 154 19.61 -4.29 -3.83
CA LYS A 154 20.24 -4.79 -2.59
C LYS A 154 19.22 -5.35 -1.58
N ARG A 155 18.18 -6.01 -2.09
CA ARG A 155 17.32 -6.85 -1.26
C ARG A 155 17.99 -8.22 -1.11
N GLY A 156 17.77 -8.86 0.05
CA GLY A 156 18.26 -10.22 0.31
C GLY A 156 17.69 -11.23 -0.68
N PRO A 157 17.97 -12.54 -0.52
CA PRO A 157 17.55 -13.56 -1.47
C PRO A 157 16.06 -13.45 -1.79
N THR A 158 15.73 -13.10 -3.03
CA THR A 158 14.35 -13.00 -3.48
C THR A 158 13.96 -14.26 -4.22
N ALA A 159 12.86 -14.87 -3.81
CA ALA A 159 12.40 -16.13 -4.38
C ALA A 159 12.17 -16.03 -5.90
N GLY A 160 12.73 -16.99 -6.64
CA GLY A 160 12.64 -17.05 -8.10
C GLY A 160 13.39 -15.90 -8.80
N ALA A 161 14.44 -15.37 -8.18
CA ALA A 161 15.35 -14.45 -8.87
C ALA A 161 16.18 -15.17 -9.93
N ASP A 162 16.40 -14.49 -11.05
CA ASP A 162 17.29 -14.94 -12.11
C ASP A 162 18.20 -13.78 -12.53
N PRO A 163 19.53 -13.90 -12.38
CA PRO A 163 20.23 -15.00 -11.71
C PRO A 163 19.89 -15.08 -10.20
N SER A 164 20.28 -16.19 -9.55
CA SER A 164 20.05 -16.36 -8.11
C SER A 164 20.58 -15.16 -7.31
N GLY A 165 19.73 -14.59 -6.45
CA GLY A 165 20.06 -13.40 -5.66
C GLY A 165 19.97 -12.05 -6.38
N PHE A 166 19.56 -12.03 -7.66
CA PHE A 166 19.42 -10.78 -8.40
C PHE A 166 18.39 -9.84 -7.77
N SER A 167 18.80 -8.57 -7.57
CA SER A 167 17.96 -7.51 -7.03
C SER A 167 18.37 -6.15 -7.61
N ALA A 168 17.45 -5.53 -8.35
CA ALA A 168 17.68 -4.24 -9.00
C ALA A 168 16.54 -3.23 -8.75
N ALA A 169 16.88 -1.95 -8.85
CA ALA A 169 15.90 -0.86 -8.78
C ALA A 169 15.17 -0.67 -10.12
N LYS A 170 15.84 -0.97 -11.22
CA LYS A 170 15.38 -0.79 -12.60
C LYS A 170 15.81 -2.00 -13.43
N CYS A 171 15.14 -2.19 -14.56
CA CYS A 171 15.53 -3.14 -15.59
C CYS A 171 15.68 -2.40 -16.92
N GLU A 172 16.67 -2.78 -17.73
CA GLU A 172 16.78 -2.34 -19.11
C GLU A 172 16.45 -3.53 -19.99
N VAL A 173 15.38 -3.44 -20.77
CA VAL A 173 15.01 -4.48 -21.75
C VAL A 173 15.40 -3.98 -23.13
N ARG A 174 16.06 -4.83 -23.92
CA ARG A 174 16.57 -4.46 -25.25
C ARG A 174 15.78 -5.18 -26.35
N ALA A 175 15.57 -4.47 -27.46
CA ALA A 175 15.01 -5.02 -28.69
C ALA A 175 16.04 -5.84 -29.49
#